data_AF-A0A7J6S672-F1
#
_entry.id   AF-A0A7J6S672-F1
#
_cell.length_a   1.000
_cell.length_b   1.000
_cell.length_c   1.000
_cell.angle_alpha   90.00
_cell.angle_beta   90.00
_cell.angle_gamma   90.00
#
_symmetry.space_group_name_H-M   'P 1'
#
loop_
_entity.id
_entity.type
_entity.pdbx_description
1 polymer ?
#
loop_
_entity_poly.entity_id
_entity_poly.type
_entity_poly.pdbx_seq_one_letter_code
_entity_poly.pdbx_strand_id
1 'polypeptide(L)'
;MLRRAEDLVTIQKLHPMVIIKGFRAALACARKTLDGCAFDNGKDEAKFREDLLAIARTTLSSKLLHYEKDKFAELAVDAVLRLKGRKTLDYIQVIKKPGASLRDSYLEDGFILEKRIGTGMPKKIQDCNVMIANTPMDTDKIKIYGARVKVDSLTSVQEIE
;
A
#
# COMPACT_ATOMS: atom_id res chain seq x y z
N MET A 1 -14.82 10.65 -25.17
CA MET A 1 -15.08 9.72 -26.31
C MET A 1 -16.57 9.63 -26.64
N LEU A 2 -17.45 9.33 -25.67
CA LEU A 2 -18.89 9.11 -25.94
C LEU A 2 -19.60 10.29 -26.61
N ARG A 3 -19.37 11.53 -26.15
CA ARG A 3 -19.93 12.73 -26.80
C ARG A 3 -19.61 12.84 -28.29
N ARG A 4 -18.38 12.48 -28.68
CA ARG A 4 -17.97 12.48 -30.10
C ARG A 4 -18.57 11.31 -30.86
N ALA A 5 -18.79 10.17 -30.21
CA ALA A 5 -19.48 9.04 -30.82
C ALA A 5 -20.96 9.36 -31.08
N GLU A 6 -21.61 10.08 -30.17
CA GLU A 6 -22.97 10.58 -30.34
C GLU A 6 -23.09 11.52 -31.55
N ASP A 7 -22.18 12.48 -31.70
CA ASP A 7 -22.13 13.36 -32.88
C ASP A 7 -22.02 12.55 -34.20
N LEU A 8 -21.21 11.50 -34.23
CA LEU A 8 -21.01 10.64 -35.41
C LEU A 8 -22.25 9.81 -35.77
N VAL A 9 -23.02 9.40 -34.76
CA VAL A 9 -24.28 8.65 -34.97
C VAL A 9 -25.40 9.61 -35.40
N THR A 10 -25.54 10.76 -34.73
CA THR A 10 -26.67 11.66 -34.93
C THR A 10 -26.51 12.55 -36.17
N ILE A 11 -25.32 13.14 -36.36
CA ILE A 11 -25.07 14.11 -37.45
C ILE A 11 -24.64 13.38 -38.72
N GLN A 12 -23.70 12.44 -38.60
CA GLN A 12 -23.12 11.73 -39.74
C GLN A 12 -23.84 10.41 -40.08
N LYS A 13 -24.85 10.01 -39.29
CA LYS A 13 -25.67 8.79 -39.50
C LYS A 13 -24.85 7.52 -39.71
N LEU A 14 -23.67 7.44 -39.08
CA LEU A 14 -22.80 6.27 -39.16
C LEU A 14 -23.34 5.13 -38.30
N HIS A 15 -23.31 3.91 -38.84
CA HIS A 15 -23.70 2.73 -38.07
C HIS A 15 -22.74 2.55 -36.88
N PRO A 16 -23.23 2.35 -35.64
CA PRO A 16 -22.39 2.27 -34.43
C PRO A 16 -21.25 1.25 -34.52
N MET A 17 -21.48 0.13 -35.21
CA MET A 17 -20.47 -0.91 -35.42
C MET A 17 -19.25 -0.42 -36.21
N VAL A 18 -19.41 0.54 -37.12
CA VAL A 18 -18.31 1.15 -37.88
C VAL A 18 -17.48 2.07 -36.96
N ILE A 19 -18.14 2.84 -36.09
CA ILE A 19 -17.48 3.72 -35.11
C ILE A 19 -16.63 2.90 -34.13
N ILE A 20 -17.17 1.78 -33.64
CA ILE A 20 -16.44 0.87 -32.74
C ILE A 20 -15.19 0.30 -33.44
N LYS A 21 -15.31 -0.13 -34.70
CA LYS A 21 -14.15 -0.60 -35.49
C LYS A 21 -13.10 0.50 -35.64
N GLY A 22 -13.53 1.72 -35.96
CA GLY A 22 -12.66 2.90 -36.08
C GLY A 22 -11.91 3.22 -34.77
N PHE A 23 -12.61 3.26 -33.63
CA PHE A 23 -11.97 3.50 -32.33
C PHE A 23 -11.01 2.39 -31.91
N ARG A 24 -11.30 1.12 -32.24
CA ARG A 24 -10.35 0.02 -31.99
C ARG A 24 -9.06 0.20 -32.81
N ALA A 25 -9.18 0.56 -34.10
CA ALA A 25 -8.02 0.83 -34.95
C ALA A 25 -7.23 2.04 -34.46
N ALA A 26 -7.92 3.13 -34.08
CA ALA A 26 -7.30 4.33 -33.52
C ALA A 26 -6.59 4.04 -32.20
N LEU A 27 -7.19 3.25 -31.30
CA LEU A 27 -6.59 2.85 -30.04
C LEU A 27 -5.32 2.01 -30.25
N ALA A 28 -5.34 1.08 -31.22
CA ALA A 28 -4.16 0.31 -31.57
C ALA A 28 -3.02 1.19 -32.09
N CYS A 29 -3.32 2.16 -32.96
CA CYS A 29 -2.34 3.13 -33.44
C CYS A 29 -1.80 4.00 -32.30
N ALA A 30 -2.68 4.58 -31.47
CA ALA A 30 -2.30 5.41 -30.34
C ALA A 30 -1.41 4.68 -29.33
N ARG A 31 -1.69 3.39 -29.04
CA ARG A 31 -0.83 2.57 -28.18
C ARG A 31 0.57 2.38 -28.79
N LYS A 32 0.64 2.03 -30.08
CA LYS A 32 1.93 1.88 -30.78
C LYS A 32 2.76 3.16 -30.75
N THR A 33 2.12 4.31 -30.98
CA THR A 33 2.80 5.61 -30.92
C THR A 33 3.26 5.92 -29.49
N LEU A 34 2.43 5.63 -28.48
CA LEU A 34 2.79 5.82 -27.08
C LEU A 34 4.02 4.98 -26.70
N ASP A 35 4.06 3.72 -27.11
CA ASP A 35 5.20 2.82 -26.87
C ASP A 35 6.47 3.34 -27.57
N GLY A 36 6.35 3.94 -28.76
CA GLY A 36 7.47 4.55 -29.48
C GLY A 36 7.97 5.88 -28.89
N CYS A 37 7.11 6.59 -28.15
CA CYS A 37 7.47 7.84 -27.46
C CYS A 37 7.85 7.62 -25.99
N ALA A 38 7.77 6.39 -25.48
CA ALA A 38 8.12 6.09 -24.10
C ALA A 38 9.64 6.12 -23.92
N PHE A 39 10.09 6.79 -22.85
CA PHE A 39 11.48 6.81 -22.44
C PHE A 39 11.62 6.05 -21.12
N ASP A 40 12.62 5.18 -21.03
CA ASP A 40 12.91 4.39 -19.84
C ASP A 40 14.36 4.61 -19.41
N ASN A 41 14.56 5.13 -18.20
CA ASN A 41 15.85 5.34 -17.57
C ASN A 41 16.20 4.28 -16.52
N GLY A 42 15.53 3.13 -16.51
CA GLY A 42 15.68 2.10 -15.48
C GLY A 42 17.07 1.48 -15.30
N LYS A 43 18.04 1.77 -16.19
CA LYS A 43 19.44 1.32 -16.05
C LYS A 43 20.31 2.26 -15.21
N ASP A 44 19.89 3.51 -15.04
CA ASP A 44 20.63 4.54 -14.31
C ASP A 44 19.85 4.91 -13.05
N GLU A 45 20.33 4.47 -11.88
CA GLU A 45 19.61 4.59 -10.62
C GLU A 45 19.38 6.06 -10.22
N ALA A 46 20.31 6.96 -10.55
CA ALA A 46 20.19 8.38 -10.24
C ALA A 46 19.08 9.04 -11.08
N LYS A 47 19.11 8.82 -12.40
CA LYS A 47 18.08 9.36 -13.31
C LYS A 47 16.71 8.72 -13.07
N PHE A 48 16.68 7.43 -12.78
CA PHE A 48 15.45 6.73 -12.47
C PHE A 48 14.78 7.30 -11.21
N ARG A 49 15.57 7.65 -10.19
CA ARG A 49 15.03 8.34 -8.99
C ARG A 49 14.47 9.71 -9.33
N GLU A 50 15.15 10.49 -10.17
CA GLU A 50 14.65 11.80 -10.61
C GLU A 50 13.34 11.69 -11.37
N ASP A 51 13.21 10.71 -12.27
CA ASP A 51 11.97 10.43 -13.00
C ASP A 51 10.82 10.07 -12.06
N LEU A 52 11.08 9.21 -11.06
CA LEU A 52 10.09 8.84 -10.05
C LEU A 52 9.65 10.05 -9.22
N LEU A 53 10.58 10.94 -8.85
CA LEU A 53 10.25 12.19 -8.15
C LEU A 53 9.40 13.11 -9.02
N ALA A 54 9.71 13.24 -10.32
CA ALA A 54 8.90 14.02 -11.24
C ALA A 54 7.47 13.48 -11.34
N ILE A 55 7.31 12.16 -11.50
CA ILE A 55 6.00 11.49 -11.53
C ILE A 55 5.22 11.75 -10.22
N ALA A 56 5.88 11.60 -9.06
CA ALA A 56 5.26 11.85 -7.77
C ALA A 56 4.82 13.33 -7.61
N ARG A 57 5.66 14.29 -8.01
CA ARG A 57 5.32 15.73 -8.00
C ARG A 57 4.12 16.06 -8.88
N THR A 58 4.08 15.52 -10.10
CA THR A 58 2.97 15.76 -11.04
C THR A 58 1.66 15.18 -10.52
N THR A 59 1.69 13.97 -9.95
CA THR A 59 0.48 13.30 -9.41
C THR A 59 -0.05 13.95 -8.13
N LEU A 60 0.82 14.54 -7.30
CA LEU A 60 0.43 15.25 -6.08
C LEU A 60 -0.05 16.68 -6.32
N SER A 61 0.31 17.28 -7.47
CA SER A 61 -0.01 18.68 -7.77
C SER A 61 -1.50 18.98 -7.87
N SER A 62 -2.35 17.98 -8.17
CA SER A 62 -3.80 18.16 -8.26
C SER A 62 -4.55 17.96 -6.92
N LYS A 63 -3.82 17.70 -5.82
CA LYS A 63 -4.40 17.39 -4.50
C LYS A 63 -4.12 18.49 -3.49
N LEU A 64 -4.80 18.42 -2.33
CA LEU A 64 -4.60 19.31 -1.17
C LEU A 64 -3.13 19.40 -0.70
N LEU A 65 -2.32 18.41 -1.06
CA LEU A 65 -0.88 18.32 -0.77
C LEU A 65 -0.01 19.24 -1.65
N HIS A 66 -0.60 20.08 -2.52
CA HIS A 66 0.16 20.92 -3.46
C HIS A 66 1.24 21.78 -2.78
N TYR A 67 0.97 22.31 -1.59
CA TYR A 67 1.91 23.17 -0.87
C TYR A 67 3.18 22.44 -0.40
N GLU A 68 3.11 21.12 -0.21
CA GLU A 68 4.20 20.28 0.33
C GLU A 68 4.48 19.09 -0.58
N LYS A 69 4.19 19.24 -1.87
CA LYS A 69 4.32 18.17 -2.86
C LYS A 69 5.74 17.62 -2.95
N ASP A 70 6.76 18.45 -2.72
CA ASP A 70 8.16 18.02 -2.78
C ASP A 70 8.49 17.06 -1.64
N LYS A 71 8.11 17.40 -0.41
CA LYS A 71 8.31 16.54 0.75
C LYS A 71 7.56 15.22 0.61
N PHE A 72 6.28 15.27 0.23
CA PHE A 72 5.51 14.04 0.05
C PHE A 72 5.96 13.21 -1.17
N ALA A 73 6.51 13.84 -2.20
CA ALA A 73 7.11 13.12 -3.32
C ALA A 73 8.37 12.36 -2.88
N GLU A 74 9.26 13.00 -2.11
CA GLU A 74 10.45 12.34 -1.55
C GLU A 74 10.05 11.17 -0.64
N LEU A 75 9.11 11.38 0.29
CA LEU A 75 8.61 10.33 1.17
C LEU A 75 8.06 9.11 0.40
N ALA A 76 7.28 9.36 -0.67
CA ALA A 76 6.71 8.30 -1.48
C ALA A 76 7.78 7.52 -2.27
N VAL A 77 8.73 8.24 -2.89
CA VAL A 77 9.82 7.61 -3.65
C VAL A 77 10.73 6.81 -2.73
N ASP A 78 11.10 7.36 -1.58
CA ASP A 78 11.96 6.67 -0.62
C ASP A 78 11.28 5.42 -0.04
N ALA A 79 9.98 5.48 0.26
CA ALA A 79 9.21 4.31 0.71
C ALA A 79 9.16 3.21 -0.36
N VAL A 80 9.01 3.56 -1.64
CA VAL A 80 8.95 2.61 -2.75
C VAL A 80 10.34 2.01 -3.04
N LEU A 81 11.41 2.81 -3.02
CA LEU A 81 12.77 2.32 -3.25
C LEU A 81 13.20 1.32 -2.16
N ARG A 82 12.76 1.52 -0.91
CA ARG A 82 13.01 0.57 0.20
C ARG A 82 12.41 -0.82 -0.02
N LEU A 83 11.36 -0.95 -0.83
CA LEU A 83 10.72 -2.25 -1.12
C LEU A 83 11.54 -3.14 -2.05
N LYS A 84 12.65 -2.65 -2.64
CA LYS A 84 13.57 -3.41 -3.50
C LYS A 84 12.86 -4.27 -4.55
N GLY A 85 11.85 -3.71 -5.21
CA GLY A 85 11.12 -4.36 -6.32
C GLY A 85 9.93 -5.23 -5.92
N ARG A 86 9.56 -5.29 -4.63
CA ARG A 86 8.26 -5.85 -4.24
C ARG A 86 7.14 -4.89 -4.68
N LYS A 87 6.22 -5.40 -5.50
CA LYS A 87 5.15 -4.60 -6.14
C LYS A 87 3.93 -4.37 -5.24
N THR A 88 3.90 -4.99 -4.06
CA THR A 88 2.74 -4.94 -3.16
C THR A 88 2.80 -3.71 -2.25
N LEU A 89 1.77 -2.87 -2.29
CA LEU A 89 1.65 -1.67 -1.46
C LEU A 89 1.35 -2.00 0.02
N ASP A 90 0.92 -3.23 0.32
CA ASP A 90 0.59 -3.69 1.67
C ASP A 90 1.77 -3.64 2.65
N TYR A 91 3.00 -3.58 2.15
CA TYR A 91 4.20 -3.43 2.96
C TYR A 91 4.43 -1.99 3.46
N ILE A 92 3.73 -1.00 2.89
CA ILE A 92 3.80 0.40 3.32
C ILE A 92 2.63 0.67 4.25
N GLN A 93 2.90 0.69 5.55
CA GLN A 93 1.88 1.01 6.55
C GLN A 93 1.73 2.53 6.69
N VAL A 94 0.56 3.06 6.32
CA VAL A 94 0.22 4.48 6.51
C VAL A 94 -0.53 4.66 7.82
N ILE A 95 0.15 5.21 8.83
CA ILE A 95 -0.42 5.54 10.13
C ILE A 95 -0.80 7.02 10.16
N LYS A 96 -2.06 7.32 10.50
CA LYS A 96 -2.57 8.69 10.63
C LYS A 96 -2.82 8.98 12.11
N LYS A 97 -2.05 9.89 12.68
CA LYS A 97 -2.30 10.42 14.03
C LYS A 97 -2.88 11.83 13.92
N PRO A 98 -3.99 12.12 14.63
CA PRO A 98 -4.52 13.48 14.68
C PRO A 98 -3.56 14.37 15.48
N GLY A 99 -3.31 15.57 14.98
CA GLY A 99 -2.41 16.55 15.59
C GLY A 99 -1.32 17.02 14.62
N ALA A 100 -0.74 18.18 14.91
CA ALA A 100 0.35 18.81 14.14
C ALA A 100 0.00 19.20 12.69
N SER A 101 0.98 19.69 11.92
CA SER A 101 0.81 20.08 10.52
C SER A 101 1.07 18.88 9.59
N LEU A 102 0.57 18.93 8.35
CA LEU A 102 0.92 17.94 7.32
C LEU A 102 2.44 17.88 7.10
N ARG A 103 3.14 19.00 7.34
CA ARG A 103 4.60 19.11 7.32
C ARG A 103 5.28 18.16 8.27
N ASP A 104 4.63 17.75 9.34
CA ASP A 104 5.26 16.93 10.37
C ASP A 104 5.18 15.44 10.02
N SER A 105 4.63 15.10 8.85
CA SER A 105 4.66 13.73 8.30
C SER A 105 6.09 13.33 7.92
N TYR A 106 6.46 12.09 8.26
CA TYR A 106 7.76 11.52 7.94
C TYR A 106 7.66 10.02 7.66
N LEU A 107 8.72 9.48 7.06
CA LEU A 107 8.94 8.06 6.86
C LEU A 107 9.99 7.63 7.88
N GLU A 108 9.65 6.68 8.75
CA GLU A 108 10.56 6.15 9.75
C GLU A 108 11.55 5.17 9.10
N ASP A 109 12.81 5.15 9.56
CA ASP A 109 13.84 4.21 9.06
C ASP A 109 13.61 2.77 9.54
N GLY A 110 12.82 2.61 10.60
CA GLY A 110 12.33 1.33 11.10
C GLY A 110 10.88 1.04 10.71
N PHE A 111 10.18 0.37 11.61
CA PHE A 111 8.77 0.03 11.47
C PHE A 111 7.99 0.47 12.71
N ILE A 112 6.90 1.21 12.50
CA ILE A 112 6.04 1.67 13.59
C ILE A 112 4.91 0.67 13.76
N LEU A 113 4.86 0.03 14.92
CA LEU A 113 3.77 -0.86 15.28
C LEU A 113 2.85 -0.18 16.30
N GLU A 114 1.57 -0.03 15.95
CA GLU A 114 0.53 0.49 16.87
C GLU A 114 0.11 -0.57 17.90
N LYS A 115 1.02 -0.93 18.81
CA LYS A 115 0.74 -1.89 19.89
C LYS A 115 1.28 -1.38 21.21
N ARG A 116 0.56 -1.72 22.29
CA ARG A 116 1.02 -1.46 23.66
C ARG A 116 1.93 -2.60 24.13
N ILE A 117 2.99 -2.24 24.83
CA ILE A 117 3.90 -3.18 25.49
C ILE A 117 3.14 -3.82 26.68
N GLY A 118 3.52 -5.05 27.05
CA GLY A 118 2.98 -5.76 28.21
C GLY A 118 3.16 -5.01 29.53
N THR A 119 2.35 -5.35 30.53
CA THR A 119 2.42 -4.74 31.87
C THR A 119 3.73 -5.09 32.56
N GLY A 120 4.38 -4.09 33.18
CA GLY A 120 5.65 -4.27 33.90
C GLY A 120 6.91 -4.37 33.01
N MET A 121 6.78 -4.27 31.69
CA MET A 121 7.91 -4.31 30.76
C MET A 121 8.57 -2.93 30.58
N PRO A 122 9.88 -2.89 30.26
CA PRO A 122 10.58 -1.64 29.98
C PRO A 122 10.02 -0.95 28.73
N LYS A 123 9.87 0.38 28.78
CA LYS A 123 9.34 1.17 27.65
C LYS A 123 10.31 1.33 26.48
N LYS A 124 11.61 1.10 26.73
CA LYS A 124 12.68 1.20 25.75
C LYS A 124 13.63 0.02 25.96
N ILE A 125 13.93 -0.68 24.89
CA ILE A 125 14.88 -1.78 24.86
C ILE A 125 15.91 -1.45 23.78
N GLN A 126 17.20 -1.62 24.08
CA GLN A 126 18.30 -1.49 23.12
C GLN A 126 18.80 -2.90 22.78
N ASP A 127 19.24 -3.11 21.55
CA ASP A 127 19.81 -4.38 21.06
C ASP A 127 18.96 -5.61 21.39
N CYS A 128 17.66 -5.55 21.05
CA CYS A 128 16.73 -6.65 21.29
C CYS A 128 16.69 -7.66 20.14
N ASN A 129 16.56 -8.93 20.50
CA ASN A 129 16.20 -10.00 19.57
C ASN A 129 14.68 -10.15 19.56
N VAL A 130 14.07 -10.08 18.37
CA VAL A 130 12.62 -10.14 18.20
C VAL A 130 12.21 -11.48 17.61
N MET A 131 11.36 -12.22 18.33
CA MET A 131 10.72 -13.44 17.81
C MET A 131 9.30 -13.11 17.33
N ILE A 132 9.02 -13.41 16.06
CA ILE A 132 7.68 -13.27 15.49
C ILE A 132 7.01 -14.65 15.57
N ALA A 133 6.05 -14.80 16.47
CA ALA A 133 5.28 -16.03 16.63
C ALA A 133 3.81 -15.80 16.26
N ASN A 134 3.22 -16.74 15.52
CA ASN A 134 1.80 -16.80 15.22
C ASN A 134 1.14 -17.97 15.97
N THR A 135 1.37 -18.03 17.28
CA THR A 135 0.88 -19.09 18.15
C THR A 135 -0.14 -18.49 19.13
N PRO A 136 -1.31 -19.12 19.33
CA PRO A 136 -2.29 -18.65 20.32
C PRO A 136 -1.68 -18.74 21.73
N MET A 137 -1.80 -17.66 22.52
CA MET A 137 -1.29 -17.59 23.90
C MET A 137 -2.40 -17.58 24.96
N ASP A 138 -3.68 -17.56 24.56
CA ASP A 138 -4.83 -17.40 25.46
C ASP A 138 -5.42 -18.72 25.98
N THR A 139 -5.03 -19.87 25.43
CA THR A 139 -5.65 -21.15 25.79
C THR A 139 -4.62 -22.27 25.92
N ASP A 140 -4.23 -22.60 27.15
CA ASP A 140 -3.57 -23.87 27.47
C ASP A 140 -4.50 -25.08 27.26
N LYS A 141 -5.81 -24.82 27.12
CA LYS A 141 -6.75 -25.81 26.61
C LYS A 141 -6.52 -25.98 25.12
N ILE A 142 -5.87 -27.08 24.75
CA ILE A 142 -5.92 -27.63 23.39
C ILE A 142 -7.38 -27.53 22.93
N LYS A 143 -7.63 -26.96 21.75
CA LYS A 143 -8.98 -26.85 21.15
C LYS A 143 -9.50 -28.22 20.69
N ILE A 144 -9.57 -29.16 21.62
CA ILE A 144 -10.25 -30.43 21.45
C ILE A 144 -11.71 -30.13 21.78
N TYR A 145 -12.52 -29.92 20.75
CA TYR A 145 -13.96 -29.84 20.92
C TYR A 145 -14.45 -31.09 21.67
N GLY A 146 -14.99 -30.92 22.87
CA GLY A 146 -15.56 -32.03 23.66
C GLY A 146 -14.69 -32.52 24.84
N ALA A 147 -13.54 -31.91 25.14
CA ALA A 147 -12.79 -32.22 26.35
C ALA A 147 -13.58 -31.80 27.61
N ARG A 148 -14.23 -32.77 28.27
CA ARG A 148 -14.84 -32.61 29.60
C ARG A 148 -13.89 -33.20 30.63
N VAL A 149 -13.30 -32.34 31.46
CA VAL A 149 -12.56 -32.79 32.64
C VAL A 149 -13.58 -33.05 33.74
N LYS A 150 -13.76 -34.31 34.12
CA LYS A 150 -14.51 -34.68 35.33
C LYS A 150 -13.52 -34.86 36.46
N VAL A 151 -13.81 -34.26 37.61
CA VAL A 151 -12.96 -34.32 38.79
C VAL A 151 -13.82 -34.67 40.00
N ASP A 152 -13.31 -35.58 40.82
CA ASP A 152 -14.05 -36.18 41.94
C ASP A 152 -13.85 -35.43 43.27
N SER A 153 -12.91 -34.47 43.31
CA SER A 153 -12.57 -33.72 44.53
C SER A 153 -12.11 -32.28 44.24
N LEU A 154 -12.27 -31.39 45.20
CA LEU A 154 -11.86 -29.98 45.08
C LEU A 154 -10.34 -29.83 44.93
N THR A 155 -9.56 -30.73 45.55
CA THR A 155 -8.09 -30.78 45.44
C THR A 155 -7.64 -31.09 44.01
N SER A 156 -8.31 -32.00 43.32
CA SER A 156 -7.99 -32.34 41.93
C SER A 156 -8.33 -31.24 40.92
N VAL A 157 -9.18 -30.27 41.27
CA VAL A 157 -9.44 -29.09 40.43
C VAL A 157 -8.24 -28.13 40.48
N GLN A 158 -7.63 -27.97 41.66
CA GLN A 158 -6.49 -27.07 41.87
C GLN A 158 -5.19 -27.55 41.19
N GLU A 159 -5.05 -28.85 40.91
CA GLU A 159 -3.91 -29.39 40.17
C GLU A 159 -4.03 -29.20 38.64
N ILE A 160 -5.22 -28.84 38.16
CA ILE A 160 -5.54 -28.69 36.73
C ILE A 160 -5.62 -27.21 36.31
N GLU A 161 -5.84 -26.30 37.26
CA GLU A 161 -5.67 -24.84 37.10
C GLU A 161 -4.20 -24.42 37.13
#